data_AF-A0A1G1JX04-F1
#
_entry.id   AF-A0A1G1JX04-F1
#
_cell.length_a   1.000
_cell.length_b   1.000
_cell.length_c   1.000
_cell.angle_alpha   90.00
_cell.angle_beta   90.00
_cell.angle_gamma   90.00
#
_symmetry.space_group_name_H-M   'P 1'
#
loop_
_entity.id
_entity.type
_entity.pdbx_description
1 polymer ?
#
loop_
_entity_poly.entity_id
_entity_poly.type
_entity_poly.pdbx_seq_one_letter_code
_entity_poly.pdbx_strand_id
1 'polypeptide(L)'
;MRAHARSIGFLLVGIALPPLIIIGIKNIEVTEKVFGMIGSFSLAVGLATYYYKKNQDKTSAAIDQVTFFRTQIVPKWDDVSMLIRNTNPNYRFVRLDFDLPDLSTIREKHPEEFRIQSEAFFCGPEEKPIWNPEILDVEVHLFNMLEEFSLRIWHLKTVDHPALESVYSAFVQIVEKNAVAGLFIRDVVMGNPIYSKTLELYQSWKVKVNRSENIPKRLHQHGFITNEQKKQMYSRIK
;
A
#
# COMPACT_ATOMS: atom_id res chain seq x y z
N MET A 1 -30.12 13.04 12.61
CA MET A 1 -30.81 11.92 13.28
C MET A 1 -29.81 11.00 14.01
N ARG A 2 -29.07 11.49 15.02
CA ARG A 2 -28.09 10.71 15.81
C ARG A 2 -28.16 11.10 17.28
N ALA A 3 -29.30 10.85 17.94
CA ALA A 3 -29.45 11.13 19.38
C ALA A 3 -30.23 10.06 20.17
N HIS A 4 -30.85 9.06 19.53
CA HIS A 4 -31.71 8.11 20.26
C HIS A 4 -31.09 6.80 20.73
N ALA A 5 -29.86 6.46 20.31
CA ALA A 5 -29.25 5.18 20.71
C ALA A 5 -28.51 5.22 22.07
N ARG A 6 -28.18 6.41 22.62
CA ARG A 6 -27.47 6.53 23.91
C ARG A 6 -28.38 6.52 25.14
N SER A 7 -29.68 6.77 24.98
CA SER A 7 -30.64 6.88 26.09
C SER A 7 -31.23 5.52 26.51
N ILE A 8 -31.41 4.60 25.58
CA ILE A 8 -32.10 3.32 25.84
C ILE A 8 -31.26 2.37 26.71
N GLY A 9 -29.93 2.38 26.53
CA GLY A 9 -29.02 1.56 27.34
C GLY A 9 -28.94 1.99 28.82
N PHE A 10 -29.04 3.29 29.10
CA PHE A 10 -29.07 3.80 30.47
C PHE A 10 -30.45 3.63 31.14
N LEU A 11 -31.55 3.73 30.38
CA LEU A 11 -32.89 3.56 30.92
C LEU A 11 -33.19 2.10 31.32
N LEU A 12 -32.71 1.11 30.56
CA LEU A 12 -32.92 -0.30 30.88
C LEU A 12 -32.11 -0.75 32.12
N VAL A 13 -30.92 -0.18 32.33
CA VAL A 13 -30.12 -0.43 33.54
C VAL A 13 -30.75 0.25 34.76
N GLY A 14 -31.27 1.47 34.62
CA GLY A 14 -31.87 2.23 35.73
C GLY A 14 -33.20 1.69 36.25
N ILE A 15 -34.02 1.06 35.40
CA ILE A 15 -35.36 0.57 35.79
C ILE A 15 -35.32 -0.87 36.34
N ALA A 16 -34.31 -1.67 35.98
CA ALA A 16 -34.16 -3.05 36.46
C ALA A 16 -33.40 -3.19 37.80
N LEU A 17 -32.67 -2.16 38.23
CA LEU A 17 -31.88 -2.17 39.47
C LEU A 17 -32.72 -2.20 40.77
N PRO A 18 -33.82 -1.43 40.92
CA PRO A 18 -34.56 -1.39 42.19
C PRO A 18 -35.25 -2.71 42.59
N PRO A 19 -35.90 -3.47 41.68
CA PRO A 19 -36.57 -4.72 42.05
C PRO A 19 -35.59 -5.85 42.41
N LEU A 20 -34.41 -5.90 41.77
CA LEU A 20 -33.39 -6.93 42.02
C LEU A 20 -32.65 -6.72 43.34
N ILE A 21 -32.43 -5.47 43.76
CA ILE A 21 -31.81 -5.15 45.05
C ILE A 21 -32.71 -5.58 46.22
N ILE A 22 -34.04 -5.50 46.07
CA ILE A 22 -35.00 -5.88 47.13
C ILE A 22 -35.15 -7.41 47.25
N ILE A 23 -35.01 -8.16 46.15
CA ILE A 23 -35.04 -9.64 46.16
C ILE A 23 -33.68 -10.24 46.56
N GLY A 24 -32.56 -9.56 46.24
CA GLY A 24 -31.19 -10.03 46.44
C GLY A 24 -30.68 -10.05 47.89
N ILE A 25 -31.36 -9.37 48.84
CA ILE A 25 -30.97 -9.38 50.26
C ILE A 25 -31.20 -10.76 50.92
N LYS A 26 -31.99 -11.66 50.30
CA LYS A 26 -32.24 -13.02 50.83
C LYS A 26 -31.36 -14.13 50.25
N ASN A 27 -30.60 -13.88 49.19
CA ASN A 27 -29.73 -14.90 48.56
C ASN A 27 -28.50 -14.25 47.92
N ILE A 28 -27.45 -14.07 48.73
CA ILE A 28 -26.14 -13.51 48.34
C ILE A 28 -25.57 -14.21 47.09
N GLU A 29 -25.74 -15.53 47.00
CA GLU A 29 -25.22 -16.36 45.91
C GLU A 29 -25.87 -16.07 44.54
N VAL A 30 -27.15 -15.67 44.53
CA VAL A 30 -27.86 -15.29 43.29
C VAL A 30 -27.44 -13.89 42.85
N THR A 31 -27.26 -12.99 43.81
CA THR A 31 -26.82 -11.61 43.58
C THR A 31 -25.41 -11.57 42.98
N GLU A 32 -24.47 -12.37 43.51
CA GLU A 32 -23.11 -12.50 42.95
C GLU A 32 -23.10 -13.07 41.52
N LYS A 33 -23.93 -14.07 41.22
CA LYS A 33 -24.05 -14.64 39.85
C LYS A 33 -24.61 -13.61 38.86
N VAL A 34 -25.59 -12.81 39.28
CA VAL A 34 -26.19 -11.76 38.43
C VAL A 34 -25.18 -10.61 38.21
N PHE A 35 -24.47 -10.16 39.23
CA PHE A 35 -23.39 -9.16 39.07
C PHE A 35 -22.23 -9.69 38.22
N GLY A 36 -21.85 -10.97 38.38
CA GLY A 36 -20.85 -11.63 37.55
C GLY A 36 -21.26 -11.73 36.08
N MET A 37 -22.54 -12.03 35.81
CA MET A 37 -23.10 -12.01 34.46
C MET A 37 -23.13 -10.59 33.86
N ILE A 38 -23.58 -9.59 34.61
CA ILE A 38 -23.64 -8.19 34.14
C ILE A 38 -22.23 -7.64 33.88
N GLY A 39 -21.27 -7.95 34.76
CA GLY A 39 -19.87 -7.56 34.60
C GLY A 39 -19.20 -8.20 33.39
N SER A 40 -19.39 -9.50 33.18
CA SER A 40 -18.87 -10.21 32.00
C SER A 40 -19.52 -9.76 30.69
N PHE A 41 -20.83 -9.46 30.70
CA PHE A 41 -21.52 -8.90 29.53
C PHE A 41 -21.02 -7.49 29.20
N SER A 42 -20.80 -6.65 30.21
CA SER A 42 -20.25 -5.30 30.03
C SER A 42 -18.83 -5.33 29.48
N LEU A 43 -18.02 -6.30 29.93
CA LEU A 43 -16.66 -6.52 29.43
C LEU A 43 -16.67 -7.03 27.98
N ALA A 44 -17.58 -7.95 27.63
CA ALA A 44 -17.76 -8.42 26.27
C ALA A 44 -18.22 -7.30 25.31
N VAL A 45 -19.18 -6.47 25.73
CA VAL A 45 -19.64 -5.30 24.95
C VAL A 45 -18.53 -4.26 24.81
N GLY A 46 -17.76 -4.01 25.87
CA GLY A 46 -16.60 -3.12 25.84
C GLY A 46 -15.53 -3.59 24.87
N LEU A 47 -15.19 -4.88 24.90
CA LEU A 47 -14.25 -5.50 23.95
C LEU A 47 -14.80 -5.43 22.52
N ALA A 48 -16.07 -5.78 22.29
CA ALA A 48 -16.69 -5.72 20.97
C ALA A 48 -16.68 -4.29 20.41
N THR A 49 -17.00 -3.29 21.24
CA THR A 49 -16.95 -1.87 20.87
C THR A 49 -15.52 -1.43 20.56
N TYR A 50 -14.54 -1.85 21.36
CA TYR A 50 -13.13 -1.58 21.13
C TYR A 50 -12.64 -2.19 19.81
N TYR A 51 -12.95 -3.47 19.54
CA TYR A 51 -12.59 -4.13 18.27
C TYR A 51 -13.27 -3.48 17.07
N TYR A 52 -14.55 -3.11 17.20
CA TYR A 52 -15.29 -2.40 16.16
C TYR A 52 -14.64 -1.04 15.86
N LYS A 53 -14.34 -0.25 16.89
CA LYS A 53 -13.68 1.06 16.75
C LYS A 53 -12.30 0.91 16.11
N LYS A 54 -11.50 -0.05 16.58
CA LYS A 54 -10.18 -0.38 16.03
C LYS A 54 -10.24 -0.77 14.55
N ASN A 55 -11.25 -1.53 14.13
CA ASN A 55 -11.46 -1.87 12.72
C ASN A 55 -11.86 -0.64 11.90
N GLN A 56 -12.73 0.21 12.43
CA GLN A 56 -13.10 1.47 11.78
C GLN A 56 -11.89 2.39 11.58
N ASP A 57 -11.04 2.52 12.59
CA ASP A 57 -9.83 3.35 12.53
C ASP A 57 -8.83 2.79 11.50
N LYS A 58 -8.68 1.45 11.42
CA LYS A 58 -7.89 0.79 10.37
C LYS A 58 -8.43 1.04 8.96
N THR A 59 -9.75 0.97 8.78
CA THR A 59 -10.37 1.26 7.49
C THR A 59 -10.13 2.71 7.07
N SER A 60 -10.30 3.66 8.01
CA SER A 60 -10.03 5.08 7.77
C SER A 60 -8.56 5.28 7.37
N ALA A 61 -7.63 4.71 8.13
CA ALA A 61 -6.20 4.76 7.82
C ALA A 61 -5.88 4.21 6.43
N ALA A 62 -6.49 3.08 6.05
CA ALA A 62 -6.29 2.50 4.73
C ALA A 62 -6.82 3.43 3.62
N ILE A 63 -7.97 4.07 3.81
CA ILE A 63 -8.51 5.06 2.86
C ILE A 63 -7.59 6.28 2.74
N ASP A 64 -7.05 6.77 3.86
CA ASP A 64 -6.12 7.90 3.86
C ASP A 64 -4.81 7.54 3.15
N GLN A 65 -4.32 6.31 3.31
CA GLN A 65 -3.17 5.77 2.57
C GLN A 65 -3.44 5.70 1.06
N VAL A 66 -4.60 5.17 0.65
CA VAL A 66 -5.00 5.17 -0.78
C VAL A 66 -5.06 6.58 -1.33
N THR A 67 -5.61 7.51 -0.54
CA THR A 67 -5.73 8.92 -0.93
C THR A 67 -4.36 9.54 -1.11
N PHE A 68 -3.47 9.41 -0.12
CA PHE A 68 -2.07 9.87 -0.19
C PHE A 68 -1.36 9.31 -1.43
N PHE A 69 -1.51 8.02 -1.71
CA PHE A 69 -0.91 7.40 -2.89
C PHE A 69 -1.40 8.03 -4.18
N ARG A 70 -2.72 8.22 -4.32
CA ARG A 70 -3.32 8.75 -5.55
C ARG A 70 -3.10 10.24 -5.75
N THR A 71 -3.05 11.03 -4.68
CA THR A 71 -2.98 12.50 -4.77
C THR A 71 -1.56 13.05 -4.64
N GLN A 72 -0.61 12.25 -4.14
CA GLN A 72 0.78 12.68 -3.97
C GLN A 72 1.76 11.81 -4.76
N ILE A 73 1.75 10.49 -4.55
CA ILE A 73 2.72 9.59 -5.19
C ILE A 73 2.49 9.49 -6.70
N VAL A 74 1.25 9.30 -7.15
CA VAL A 74 0.95 9.17 -8.59
C VAL A 74 1.33 10.46 -9.36
N PRO A 75 0.89 11.67 -8.93
CA PRO A 75 1.33 12.89 -9.59
C PRO A 75 2.85 13.08 -9.57
N LYS A 76 3.52 12.77 -8.45
CA LYS A 76 4.97 12.89 -8.37
C LYS A 76 5.68 11.92 -9.33
N TRP A 77 5.15 10.71 -9.48
CA TRP A 77 5.64 9.78 -10.48
C TRP A 77 5.41 10.29 -11.91
N ASP A 78 4.26 10.89 -12.20
CA ASP A 78 3.99 11.49 -13.50
C ASP A 78 5.01 12.60 -13.81
N ASP A 79 5.31 13.48 -12.84
CA ASP A 79 6.33 14.53 -12.97
C ASP A 79 7.73 13.95 -13.28
N VAL A 80 8.16 12.94 -12.52
CA VAL A 80 9.45 12.24 -12.73
C VAL A 80 9.48 11.62 -14.12
N SER A 81 8.42 10.92 -14.50
CA SER A 81 8.35 10.22 -15.78
C SER A 81 8.37 11.17 -16.97
N MET A 82 7.73 12.34 -16.82
CA MET A 82 7.72 13.40 -17.83
C MET A 82 9.11 14.05 -17.93
N LEU A 83 9.76 14.31 -16.80
CA LEU A 83 11.12 14.85 -16.79
C LEU A 83 12.09 13.92 -17.53
N ILE A 84 12.09 12.63 -17.20
CA ILE A 84 12.93 11.62 -17.87
C ILE A 84 12.67 11.60 -19.38
N ARG A 85 11.41 11.63 -19.81
CA ARG A 85 11.05 11.66 -21.25
C ARG A 85 11.44 12.95 -21.93
N ASN A 86 11.37 14.09 -21.24
CA ASN A 86 11.80 15.37 -21.81
C ASN A 86 13.32 15.42 -21.98
N THR A 87 14.06 14.80 -21.06
CA THR A 87 15.53 14.67 -21.16
C THR A 87 15.95 13.62 -22.19
N ASN A 88 15.25 12.48 -22.25
CA ASN A 88 15.50 11.39 -23.20
C ASN A 88 14.17 10.93 -23.84
N PRO A 89 13.76 11.51 -24.99
CA PRO A 89 12.48 11.21 -25.63
C PRO A 89 12.28 9.76 -26.05
N ASN A 90 13.37 9.03 -26.29
CA ASN A 90 13.33 7.62 -26.69
C ASN A 90 13.39 6.66 -25.49
N TYR A 91 13.46 7.20 -24.27
CA TYR A 91 13.56 6.39 -23.06
C TYR A 91 12.33 5.50 -22.89
N ARG A 92 12.58 4.20 -22.70
CA ARG A 92 11.54 3.21 -22.45
C ARG A 92 11.61 2.75 -21.00
N PHE A 93 10.54 2.99 -20.25
CA PHE A 93 10.38 2.42 -18.93
C PHE A 93 10.27 0.89 -19.02
N VAL A 94 11.22 0.20 -18.39
CA VAL A 94 11.22 -1.24 -18.20
C VAL A 94 10.97 -1.57 -16.73
N ARG A 95 10.25 -2.66 -16.48
CA ARG A 95 9.96 -3.15 -15.13
C ARG A 95 11.02 -4.19 -14.77
N LEU A 96 11.60 -4.06 -13.60
CA LEU A 96 12.56 -5.01 -13.06
C LEU A 96 11.88 -5.76 -11.91
N ASP A 97 11.61 -7.06 -12.07
CA ASP A 97 11.12 -7.90 -10.98
C ASP A 97 12.31 -8.43 -10.16
N PHE A 98 12.27 -8.26 -8.84
CA PHE A 98 13.41 -8.63 -8.02
C PHE A 98 13.06 -9.08 -6.59
N ASP A 99 13.95 -9.85 -5.97
CA ASP A 99 13.87 -10.29 -4.57
C ASP A 99 14.95 -9.60 -3.74
N LEU A 100 14.61 -8.47 -3.09
CA LEU A 100 15.51 -7.64 -2.26
C LEU A 100 17.00 -7.62 -2.69
N PRO A 101 17.34 -7.43 -3.98
CA PRO A 101 18.72 -7.50 -4.43
C PRO A 101 19.43 -6.19 -4.06
N ASP A 102 20.74 -6.27 -3.90
CA ASP A 102 21.61 -5.12 -4.03
C ASP A 102 21.83 -4.76 -5.50
N LEU A 103 22.39 -3.58 -5.75
CA LEU A 103 22.66 -3.07 -7.10
C LEU A 103 23.53 -4.02 -7.95
N SER A 104 24.49 -4.71 -7.34
CA SER A 104 25.39 -5.63 -8.05
C SER A 104 24.67 -6.89 -8.51
N THR A 105 23.81 -7.45 -7.65
CA THR A 105 22.95 -8.59 -7.98
C THR A 105 21.98 -8.26 -9.12
N ILE A 106 21.41 -7.04 -9.15
CA ILE A 106 20.58 -6.62 -10.28
C ILE A 106 21.39 -6.55 -11.56
N ARG A 107 22.57 -5.91 -11.53
CA ARG A 107 23.42 -5.76 -12.71
C ARG A 107 23.78 -7.12 -13.32
N GLU A 108 24.03 -8.13 -12.49
CA GLU A 108 24.36 -9.48 -12.94
C GLU A 108 23.14 -10.22 -13.52
N LYS A 109 21.99 -10.18 -12.82
CA LYS A 109 20.81 -10.99 -13.19
C LYS A 109 19.91 -10.35 -14.25
N HIS A 110 19.89 -9.02 -14.33
CA HIS A 110 19.01 -8.23 -15.20
C HIS A 110 19.82 -7.15 -15.93
N PRO A 111 20.85 -7.52 -16.72
CA PRO A 111 21.80 -6.57 -17.30
C PRO A 111 21.13 -5.58 -18.26
N GLU A 112 20.16 -6.03 -19.06
CA GLU A 112 19.45 -5.15 -20.01
C GLU A 112 18.53 -4.16 -19.30
N GLU A 113 17.72 -4.62 -18.33
CA GLU A 113 16.86 -3.73 -17.55
C GLU A 113 17.69 -2.77 -16.70
N PHE A 114 18.81 -3.23 -16.15
CA PHE A 114 19.76 -2.40 -15.44
C PHE A 114 20.32 -1.29 -16.35
N ARG A 115 20.78 -1.66 -17.55
CA ARG A 115 21.32 -0.73 -18.54
C ARG A 115 20.28 0.31 -18.94
N ILE A 116 19.07 -0.14 -19.31
CA ILE A 116 17.99 0.76 -19.70
C ILE A 116 17.61 1.69 -18.54
N GLN A 117 17.38 1.20 -17.33
CA GLN A 117 17.02 2.08 -16.21
C GLN A 117 18.15 3.05 -15.84
N SER A 118 19.40 2.65 -16.00
CA SER A 118 20.56 3.53 -15.76
C SER A 118 20.59 4.73 -16.73
N GLU A 119 20.11 4.58 -17.97
CA GLU A 119 20.02 5.67 -18.95
C GLU A 119 19.07 6.81 -18.51
N ALA A 120 18.18 6.58 -17.54
CA ALA A 120 17.28 7.64 -17.06
C ALA A 120 18.02 8.70 -16.24
N PHE A 121 19.01 8.31 -15.44
CA PHE A 121 19.60 9.19 -14.43
C PHE A 121 21.13 9.20 -14.43
N PHE A 122 21.79 8.42 -15.29
CA PHE A 122 23.21 8.56 -15.59
C PHE A 122 23.43 9.18 -16.97
N CYS A 123 24.23 10.25 -17.01
CA CYS A 123 24.72 10.90 -18.22
C CYS A 123 26.21 10.55 -18.43
N GLY A 124 26.59 10.22 -19.66
CA GLY A 124 27.98 9.96 -20.04
C GLY A 124 28.28 8.50 -20.39
N PRO A 125 29.49 8.21 -20.91
CA PRO A 125 29.90 6.85 -21.26
C PRO A 125 29.88 5.93 -20.04
N GLU A 126 29.56 4.65 -20.24
CA GLU A 126 29.39 3.62 -19.19
C GLU A 126 30.53 3.56 -18.16
N GLU A 127 31.72 4.01 -18.55
CA GLU A 127 32.94 4.01 -17.73
C GLU A 127 33.03 5.15 -16.70
N LYS A 128 32.28 6.26 -16.89
CA LYS A 128 32.23 7.41 -15.96
C LYS A 128 30.83 8.04 -15.94
N PRO A 129 29.84 7.34 -15.36
CA PRO A 129 28.49 7.88 -15.25
C PRO A 129 28.48 9.12 -14.36
N ILE A 130 28.08 10.27 -14.92
CA ILE A 130 27.78 11.50 -14.20
C ILE A 130 26.27 11.50 -13.99
N TRP A 131 25.79 11.41 -12.76
CA TRP A 131 24.34 11.41 -12.53
C TRP A 131 23.72 12.74 -12.94
N ASN A 132 22.49 12.71 -13.45
CA ASN A 132 21.71 13.92 -13.69
C ASN A 132 21.10 14.38 -12.36
N PRO A 133 21.60 15.48 -11.75
CA PRO A 133 21.18 15.90 -10.42
C PRO A 133 19.69 16.28 -10.38
N GLU A 134 19.14 16.84 -11.46
CA GLU A 134 17.73 17.24 -11.51
C GLU A 134 16.80 16.04 -11.46
N ILE A 135 17.13 14.96 -12.20
CA ILE A 135 16.35 13.71 -12.20
C ILE A 135 16.49 13.02 -10.84
N LEU A 136 17.73 12.93 -10.33
CA LEU A 136 17.98 12.26 -9.06
C LEU A 136 17.26 12.94 -7.89
N ASP A 137 17.24 14.28 -7.85
CA ASP A 137 16.56 15.03 -6.79
C ASP A 137 15.04 14.78 -6.78
N VAL A 138 14.40 14.73 -7.96
CA VAL A 138 12.97 14.43 -8.03
C VAL A 138 12.66 12.97 -7.71
N GLU A 139 13.56 12.05 -8.04
CA GLU A 139 13.48 10.64 -7.67
C GLU A 139 13.64 10.43 -6.17
N VAL A 140 14.60 11.12 -5.51
CA VAL A 140 14.74 11.09 -4.03
C VAL A 140 13.43 11.49 -3.35
N HIS A 141 12.76 12.54 -3.85
CA HIS A 141 11.49 12.95 -3.30
C HIS A 141 10.39 11.89 -3.49
N LEU A 142 10.33 11.25 -4.66
CA LEU A 142 9.43 10.12 -4.92
C LEU A 142 9.71 8.96 -3.96
N PHE A 143 10.97 8.57 -3.76
CA PHE A 143 11.34 7.48 -2.85
C PHE A 143 11.03 7.79 -1.40
N ASN A 144 11.21 9.04 -0.95
CA ASN A 144 10.81 9.46 0.39
C ASN A 144 9.28 9.31 0.59
N MET A 145 8.48 9.68 -0.40
CA MET A 145 7.02 9.49 -0.35
C MET A 145 6.62 8.00 -0.35
N LEU A 146 7.28 7.17 -1.17
CA LEU A 146 7.06 5.73 -1.19
C LEU A 146 7.41 5.09 0.16
N GLU A 147 8.47 5.55 0.80
CA GLU A 147 8.88 5.07 2.12
C GLU A 147 7.93 5.51 3.21
N GLU A 148 7.50 6.76 3.21
CA GLU A 148 6.49 7.25 4.14
C GLU A 148 5.18 6.47 4.00
N PHE A 149 4.71 6.24 2.78
CA PHE A 149 3.54 5.42 2.51
C PHE A 149 3.70 4.00 3.06
N SER A 150 4.86 3.39 2.81
CA SER A 150 5.16 2.03 3.26
C SER A 150 5.25 1.94 4.78
N LEU A 151 5.90 2.91 5.43
CA LEU A 151 5.96 3.04 6.88
C LEU A 151 4.55 3.15 7.49
N ARG A 152 3.68 3.99 6.93
CA ARG A 152 2.30 4.14 7.39
C ARG A 152 1.53 2.82 7.31
N ILE A 153 1.68 2.07 6.23
CA ILE A 153 1.02 0.76 6.03
C ILE A 153 1.47 -0.27 7.06
N TRP A 154 2.78 -0.39 7.25
CA TRP A 154 3.35 -1.31 8.23
C TRP A 154 2.99 -0.93 9.66
N HIS A 155 3.12 0.35 10.02
CA HIS A 155 2.85 0.85 11.36
C HIS A 155 1.37 0.67 11.75
N LEU A 156 0.44 0.98 10.84
CA LEU A 156 -1.00 0.87 11.08
C LEU A 156 -1.54 -0.55 10.84
N LYS A 157 -0.67 -1.49 10.46
CA LYS A 157 -1.00 -2.91 10.19
C LYS A 157 -2.14 -3.04 9.20
N THR A 158 -2.01 -2.33 8.07
CA THR A 158 -2.97 -2.31 6.97
C THR A 158 -2.47 -3.03 5.71
N VAL A 159 -1.31 -3.71 5.75
CA VAL A 159 -0.64 -4.38 4.60
C VAL A 159 -1.60 -5.24 3.75
N ASP A 160 -2.53 -5.94 4.39
CA ASP A 160 -3.51 -6.83 3.75
C ASP A 160 -4.93 -6.25 3.70
N HIS A 161 -5.09 -4.95 3.97
CA HIS A 161 -6.40 -4.32 4.03
C HIS A 161 -7.01 -4.21 2.61
N PRO A 162 -8.26 -4.67 2.37
CA PRO A 162 -8.86 -4.73 1.03
C PRO A 162 -8.89 -3.39 0.29
N ALA A 163 -9.03 -2.27 1.00
CA ALA A 163 -9.00 -0.94 0.38
C ALA A 163 -7.69 -0.65 -0.39
N LEU A 164 -6.56 -1.24 0.02
CA LEU A 164 -5.26 -1.03 -0.63
C LEU A 164 -5.10 -1.83 -1.94
N GLU A 165 -5.96 -2.81 -2.24
CA GLU A 165 -5.86 -3.61 -3.47
C GLU A 165 -5.82 -2.74 -4.73
N SER A 166 -6.56 -1.63 -4.70
CA SER A 166 -6.63 -0.68 -5.82
C SER A 166 -5.31 0.03 -6.13
N VAL A 167 -4.32 -0.02 -5.23
CA VAL A 167 -3.01 0.63 -5.42
C VAL A 167 -1.85 -0.36 -5.56
N TYR A 168 -2.04 -1.65 -5.29
CA TYR A 168 -0.97 -2.66 -5.35
C TYR A 168 -0.21 -2.64 -6.68
N SER A 169 -0.93 -2.71 -7.79
CA SER A 169 -0.32 -2.76 -9.12
C SER A 169 0.47 -1.50 -9.45
N ALA A 170 -0.06 -0.33 -9.09
CA ALA A 170 0.60 0.94 -9.36
C ALA A 170 1.87 1.09 -8.50
N PHE A 171 1.78 0.77 -7.20
CA PHE A 171 2.93 0.77 -6.29
C PHE A 171 4.04 -0.16 -6.81
N VAL A 172 3.70 -1.41 -7.12
CA VAL A 172 4.65 -2.39 -7.65
C VAL A 172 5.29 -1.90 -8.94
N GLN A 173 4.51 -1.36 -9.88
CA GLN A 173 5.06 -0.83 -11.13
C GLN A 173 6.02 0.36 -10.93
N ILE A 174 5.70 1.27 -10.00
CA ILE A 174 6.57 2.43 -9.72
C ILE A 174 7.89 1.94 -9.11
N VAL A 175 7.84 1.01 -8.16
CA VAL A 175 9.06 0.43 -7.56
C VAL A 175 9.90 -0.29 -8.61
N GLU A 176 9.28 -1.12 -9.46
CA GLU A 176 9.98 -1.89 -10.48
C GLU A 176 10.59 -1.02 -11.58
N LYS A 177 9.99 0.13 -11.91
CA LYS A 177 10.49 1.06 -12.95
C LYS A 177 11.62 1.96 -12.46
N ASN A 178 11.77 2.11 -11.15
CA ASN A 178 12.78 2.96 -10.52
C ASN A 178 13.73 2.12 -9.63
N ALA A 179 13.85 0.83 -9.90
CA ALA A 179 14.59 -0.12 -9.07
C ALA A 179 16.07 0.28 -8.98
N VAL A 180 16.69 0.55 -10.13
CA VAL A 180 18.12 0.90 -10.18
C VAL A 180 18.39 2.23 -9.48
N ALA A 181 17.57 3.26 -9.73
CA ALA A 181 17.68 4.56 -9.08
C ALA A 181 17.55 4.44 -7.56
N GLY A 182 16.53 3.72 -7.08
CA GLY A 182 16.27 3.55 -5.65
C GLY A 182 17.40 2.81 -4.93
N LEU A 183 17.93 1.75 -5.55
CA LEU A 183 19.05 0.99 -5.00
C LEU A 183 20.36 1.76 -5.08
N PHE A 184 20.57 2.54 -6.13
CA PHE A 184 21.73 3.43 -6.23
C PHE A 184 21.73 4.49 -5.13
N ILE A 185 20.59 5.15 -4.89
CA ILE A 185 20.46 6.14 -3.81
C ILE A 185 20.72 5.49 -2.45
N ARG A 186 20.12 4.31 -2.20
CA ARG A 186 20.30 3.56 -0.95
C ARG A 186 21.74 3.14 -0.71
N ASP A 187 22.33 2.43 -1.68
CA ASP A 187 23.59 1.71 -1.52
C ASP A 187 24.81 2.61 -1.75
N VAL A 188 24.71 3.58 -2.66
CA VAL A 188 25.86 4.39 -3.12
C VAL A 188 25.82 5.81 -2.56
N VAL A 189 24.67 6.50 -2.63
CA VAL A 189 24.58 7.90 -2.20
C VAL A 189 24.47 8.03 -0.68
N MET A 190 23.60 7.22 -0.06
CA MET A 190 23.27 7.34 1.36
C MET A 190 24.04 6.36 2.26
N GLY A 191 24.46 5.22 1.73
CA GLY A 191 25.22 4.20 2.47
C GLY A 191 24.47 3.60 3.67
N ASN A 192 23.13 3.56 3.63
CA ASN A 192 22.27 3.12 4.74
C ASN A 192 21.05 2.37 4.18
N PRO A 193 20.48 1.36 4.88
CA PRO A 193 19.19 0.71 4.55
C PRO A 193 17.94 1.65 4.58
N ILE A 194 18.06 2.87 4.08
CA ILE A 194 16.92 3.72 3.73
C ILE A 194 16.08 3.02 2.64
N TYR A 195 14.78 3.30 2.60
CA TYR A 195 13.83 2.66 1.67
C TYR A 195 13.54 1.17 1.94
N SER A 196 13.95 0.67 3.12
CA SER A 196 13.70 -0.72 3.52
C SER A 196 12.22 -1.07 3.59
N LYS A 197 11.34 -0.16 4.02
CA LYS A 197 9.91 -0.46 4.13
C LYS A 197 9.22 -0.48 2.78
N THR A 198 9.67 0.34 1.84
CA THR A 198 9.26 0.29 0.44
C THR A 198 9.57 -1.08 -0.15
N LEU A 199 10.79 -1.57 0.09
CA LEU A 199 11.23 -2.87 -0.40
C LEU A 199 10.47 -4.03 0.26
N GLU A 200 10.25 -3.98 1.57
CA GLU A 200 9.45 -4.98 2.30
C GLU A 200 8.00 -5.01 1.83
N LEU A 201 7.39 -3.84 1.62
CA LEU A 201 6.02 -3.74 1.09
C LEU A 201 5.94 -4.26 -0.35
N TYR A 202 6.94 -3.94 -1.17
CA TYR A 202 7.06 -4.46 -2.53
C TYR A 202 7.08 -5.99 -2.55
N GLN A 203 7.88 -6.64 -1.71
CA GLN A 203 7.90 -8.10 -1.64
C GLN A 203 6.54 -8.69 -1.25
N SER A 204 5.83 -8.05 -0.31
CA SER A 204 4.49 -8.47 0.10
C SER A 204 3.45 -8.34 -1.02
N TRP A 205 3.54 -7.27 -1.82
CA TRP A 205 2.52 -6.94 -2.82
C TRP A 205 2.81 -7.48 -4.21
N LYS A 206 4.07 -7.71 -4.60
CA LYS A 206 4.42 -8.16 -5.96
C LYS A 206 3.77 -9.48 -6.34
N VAL A 207 3.59 -10.39 -5.37
CA VAL A 207 2.92 -11.69 -5.56
C VAL A 207 1.41 -11.57 -5.72
N LYS A 208 0.82 -10.45 -5.26
CA LYS A 208 -0.62 -10.16 -5.34
C LYS A 208 -1.00 -9.48 -6.66
N VAL A 209 -0.02 -8.97 -7.41
CA VAL A 209 -0.24 -8.29 -8.68
C VAL A 209 -0.30 -9.32 -9.80
N ASN A 210 -1.41 -9.34 -10.54
CA ASN A 210 -1.51 -10.16 -11.74
C ASN A 210 -0.64 -9.54 -12.85
N ARG A 211 0.55 -10.11 -13.04
CA ARG A 211 1.52 -9.72 -14.08
C ARG A 211 1.18 -10.26 -15.46
N SER A 212 0.15 -11.09 -15.60
CA SER A 212 -0.36 -11.43 -16.94
C SER A 212 -1.06 -10.19 -17.51
N GLU A 213 -0.26 -9.32 -18.14
CA GLU A 213 -0.73 -8.21 -18.97
C GLU A 213 -1.27 -8.79 -20.28
N ASN A 214 -2.36 -9.53 -20.09
CA ASN A 214 -3.27 -9.99 -21.08
C ASN A 214 -4.01 -8.82 -21.75
N ILE A 215 -3.45 -7.62 -21.97
CA ILE A 215 -4.28 -6.40 -22.20
C ILE A 215 -5.27 -6.63 -23.35
N PRO A 216 -4.85 -7.16 -24.52
CA PRO A 216 -5.78 -7.57 -25.56
C PRO A 216 -6.80 -8.63 -25.11
N LYS A 217 -6.39 -9.61 -24.30
CA LYS A 217 -7.29 -10.62 -23.71
C LYS A 217 -8.32 -10.01 -22.75
N ARG A 218 -7.95 -9.05 -21.90
CA ARG A 218 -8.86 -8.41 -20.92
C ARG A 218 -9.81 -7.44 -21.59
N LEU A 219 -9.32 -6.63 -22.53
CA LEU A 219 -10.17 -5.76 -23.34
C LEU A 219 -11.23 -6.57 -24.09
N HIS A 220 -10.84 -7.73 -24.64
CA HIS A 220 -11.78 -8.63 -25.30
C HIS A 220 -12.75 -9.29 -24.33
N GLN A 221 -12.29 -9.78 -23.17
CA GLN A 221 -13.14 -10.38 -22.14
C GLN A 221 -14.20 -9.42 -21.60
N HIS A 222 -13.90 -8.13 -21.54
CA HIS A 222 -14.84 -7.09 -21.12
C HIS A 222 -15.56 -6.41 -22.28
N GLY A 223 -15.42 -6.91 -23.51
CA GLY A 223 -16.17 -6.42 -24.69
C GLY A 223 -15.70 -5.08 -25.25
N PHE A 224 -14.55 -4.56 -24.83
CA PHE A 224 -13.99 -3.30 -25.35
C PHE A 224 -13.36 -3.44 -26.74
N ILE A 225 -12.94 -4.65 -27.11
CA ILE A 225 -12.38 -4.92 -28.45
C ILE A 225 -12.89 -6.25 -29.01
N THR A 226 -12.93 -6.35 -30.33
CA THR A 226 -13.30 -7.59 -31.04
C THR A 226 -12.16 -8.62 -31.05
N ASN A 227 -12.46 -9.86 -31.43
CA ASN A 227 -11.45 -10.90 -31.62
C ASN A 227 -10.43 -10.50 -32.71
N GLU A 228 -10.89 -9.84 -33.78
CA GLU A 228 -10.05 -9.32 -34.86
C GLU A 228 -9.09 -8.23 -34.35
N GLN A 229 -9.58 -7.24 -33.58
CA GLN A 229 -8.74 -6.18 -32.99
C GLN A 229 -7.71 -6.76 -32.00
N LYS A 230 -8.12 -7.74 -31.20
CA LYS A 230 -7.22 -8.48 -30.31
C LYS A 230 -6.10 -9.19 -31.09
N LYS A 231 -6.42 -9.89 -32.18
CA LYS A 231 -5.42 -10.55 -33.05
C LYS A 231 -4.44 -9.54 -33.66
N GLN A 232 -4.93 -8.38 -34.10
CA GLN A 232 -4.10 -7.29 -34.63
C GLN A 232 -3.15 -6.70 -33.58
N MET A 233 -3.59 -6.59 -32.32
CA MET A 233 -2.72 -6.13 -31.24
C MET A 233 -1.57 -7.12 -30.97
N TYR A 234 -1.84 -8.44 -30.98
CA TYR A 234 -0.75 -9.43 -30.83
C TYR A 234 0.23 -9.45 -32.00
N SER A 235 -0.23 -9.22 -33.23
CA SER A 235 0.67 -9.18 -34.39
C SER A 235 1.61 -7.98 -34.39
N ARG A 236 1.30 -6.92 -33.62
CA ARG A 236 2.15 -5.72 -33.46
C ARG A 236 3.13 -5.80 -32.28
N ILE A 237 3.04 -6.85 -31.46
CA ILE A 237 3.89 -7.07 -30.28
C ILE A 237 5.08 -8.03 -30.61
N LYS A 238 5.15 -8.52 -31.86
CA LYS A 238 6.34 -9.17 -32.43
C LYS A 238 7.20 -8.14 -33.14
#